data_AF-A0A382ECQ6-F1
#
_entry.id   AF-A0A382ECQ6-F1
#
_cell.length_a   1.000
_cell.length_b   1.000
_cell.length_c   1.000
_cell.angle_alpha   90.00
_cell.angle_beta   90.00
_cell.angle_gamma   90.00
#
_symmetry.space_group_name_H-M   'P 1'
#
loop_
_entity.id
_entity.type
_entity.pdbx_description
1 polymer ?
#
loop_
_entity_poly.entity_id
_entity_poly.type
_entity_poly.pdbx_seq_one_letter_code
_entity_poly.pdbx_strand_id
1 'polypeptide(L)'
;AVLITSLFFAFIHMNPVWVIQIYFLGVMLGYLAWKTGSILTSLILHSLNNGTALFLTNYSDTIEPYYLWNNHVSPIFLALGAIALWAGFIRLNKVAGVVA
;
A
#
# COMPACT_ATOMS: atom_id res chain seq x y z
N ALA A 1 4.29 -18.52 3.04
CA ALA A 1 4.38 -17.60 4.19
C ALA A 1 3.58 -16.31 3.93
N VAL A 2 4.03 -15.43 3.01
CA VAL A 2 3.44 -14.09 2.75
C VAL A 2 1.91 -14.09 2.71
N LEU A 3 1.27 -14.82 1.80
CA LEU A 3 -0.20 -14.79 1.63
C LEU A 3 -0.98 -15.13 2.90
N ILE A 4 -0.51 -16.09 3.69
CA ILE A 4 -1.18 -16.51 4.94
C ILE A 4 -0.93 -15.47 6.02
N THR A 5 0.30 -15.00 6.19
CA THR A 5 0.63 -13.96 7.18
C THR A 5 -0.10 -12.65 6.91
N SER A 6 -0.28 -12.28 5.64
CA SER A 6 -1.05 -11.10 5.23
C SER A 6 -2.54 -11.26 5.52
N LEU A 7 -3.08 -12.48 5.47
CA LEU A 7 -4.48 -12.76 5.80
C LEU A 7 -4.75 -12.58 7.29
N PHE A 8 -3.88 -13.13 8.14
CA PHE A 8 -3.93 -12.89 9.58
C PHE A 8 -3.76 -11.41 9.91
N PHE A 9 -2.80 -10.74 9.27
CA PHE A 9 -2.62 -9.29 9.39
C PHE A 9 -3.91 -8.53 9.08
N ALA A 10 -4.61 -8.85 7.98
CA ALA A 10 -5.87 -8.19 7.64
C ALA A 10 -6.97 -8.43 8.70
N PHE A 11 -7.11 -9.66 9.21
CA PHE A 11 -8.17 -9.98 10.16
C PHE A 11 -7.96 -9.35 11.54
N ILE A 12 -6.72 -9.21 12.02
CA ILE A 12 -6.46 -8.58 13.33
C ILE A 12 -6.78 -7.07 13.33
N HIS A 13 -6.98 -6.44 12.18
CA HIS A 13 -7.41 -5.04 12.10
C HIS A 13 -8.90 -4.86 12.40
N MET A 14 -9.67 -5.96 12.49
CA MET A 14 -11.09 -5.95 12.87
C MET A 14 -11.94 -4.97 12.06
N ASN A 15 -11.58 -4.74 10.79
CA ASN A 15 -12.27 -3.80 9.92
C ASN A 15 -12.74 -4.49 8.64
N PRO A 16 -13.99 -5.00 8.61
CA PRO A 16 -14.50 -5.79 7.49
C PRO A 16 -14.65 -4.99 6.19
N VAL A 17 -14.88 -3.68 6.28
CA VAL A 17 -15.02 -2.80 5.10
C VAL A 17 -13.70 -2.66 4.34
N TRP A 18 -12.59 -2.64 5.09
CA TRP A 18 -11.26 -2.38 4.55
C TRP A 18 -10.38 -3.64 4.43
N VAL A 19 -10.93 -4.82 4.74
CA VAL A 19 -10.17 -6.07 4.83
C VAL A 19 -9.43 -6.41 3.53
N ILE A 20 -10.05 -6.12 2.38
CA ILE A 20 -9.46 -6.38 1.06
C ILE A 20 -8.22 -5.48 0.83
N GLN A 21 -8.33 -4.19 1.17
CA GLN A 21 -7.27 -3.22 1.04
C GLN A 21 -6.11 -3.54 2.00
N ILE A 22 -6.42 -3.89 3.25
CA ILE A 22 -5.42 -4.26 4.27
C ILE A 22 -4.72 -5.56 3.88
N TYR A 23 -5.46 -6.55 3.36
CA TYR A 23 -4.89 -7.79 2.86
C TYR A 23 -3.91 -7.54 1.71
N PHE A 24 -4.32 -6.75 0.71
CA PHE A 24 -3.48 -6.41 -0.42
C PHE A 24 -2.19 -5.69 0.02
N LEU A 25 -2.31 -4.69 0.90
CA LEU A 25 -1.15 -4.03 1.49
C LEU A 25 -0.25 -5.02 2.23
N GLY A 26 -0.82 -5.91 3.04
CA GLY A 26 -0.08 -6.95 3.75
C GLY A 26 0.70 -7.87 2.80
N VAL A 27 0.14 -8.23 1.64
CA VAL A 27 0.84 -9.03 0.63
C VAL A 27 2.01 -8.27 0.04
N MET A 28 1.83 -6.98 -0.26
CA MET A 28 2.91 -6.12 -0.75
C MET A 28 4.05 -5.97 0.26
N LEU A 29 3.73 -5.72 1.53
CA LEU A 29 4.71 -5.58 2.60
C LEU A 29 5.50 -6.88 2.80
N GLY A 30 4.82 -8.03 2.78
CA GLY A 30 5.49 -9.34 2.88
C GLY A 30 6.35 -9.65 1.66
N TYR A 31 5.90 -9.30 0.45
CA TYR A 31 6.69 -9.43 -0.77
C TYR A 31 7.95 -8.56 -0.74
N LEU A 32 7.85 -7.30 -0.31
CA LEU A 32 9.01 -6.40 -0.19
C LEU A 32 10.05 -6.97 0.76
N ALA A 33 9.65 -7.37 1.97
CA ALA A 33 10.58 -7.94 2.95
C ALA A 33 11.25 -9.21 2.44
N TRP A 34 10.49 -10.08 1.76
CA TRP A 34 11.03 -11.29 1.14
C TRP A 34 12.01 -10.97 0.00
N LYS A 35 11.69 -9.99 -0.85
CA LYS A 35 12.47 -9.66 -2.04
C LYS A 35 13.75 -8.90 -1.71
N THR A 36 13.73 -8.02 -0.70
CA THR A 36 14.91 -7.21 -0.30
C THR A 36 15.73 -7.85 0.81
N GLY A 37 15.21 -8.90 1.47
CA GLY A 37 15.83 -9.48 2.66
C GLY A 37 15.83 -8.55 3.87
N SER A 38 15.08 -7.44 3.83
CA SER A 38 15.04 -6.42 4.89
C SER A 38 13.63 -5.97 5.20
N ILE A 39 13.29 -5.94 6.49
CA ILE A 39 12.00 -5.42 6.96
C ILE A 39 11.89 -3.89 6.84
N LEU A 40 13.02 -3.18 6.67
CA LEU A 40 13.03 -1.72 6.68
C LEU A 40 12.23 -1.13 5.51
N THR A 41 12.30 -1.76 4.34
CA THR A 41 11.52 -1.33 3.16
C THR A 41 10.02 -1.43 3.44
N SER A 42 9.59 -2.52 4.06
CA SER A 42 8.18 -2.73 4.42
C SER A 42 7.76 -1.79 5.55
N LEU A 43 8.62 -1.56 6.54
CA LEU A 43 8.35 -0.60 7.62
C LEU A 43 8.11 0.80 7.06
N ILE A 44 8.99 1.29 6.19
CA ILE A 44 8.84 2.62 5.57
C ILE A 44 7.52 2.70 4.79
N LEU A 45 7.21 1.71 3.95
CA LEU A 45 5.96 1.73 3.17
C LEU A 45 4.72 1.71 4.08
N HIS A 46 4.74 0.91 5.15
CA HIS A 46 3.64 0.85 6.10
C HIS A 46 3.47 2.18 6.86
N SER A 47 4.57 2.79 7.32
CA SER A 47 4.55 4.11 7.95
C SER A 47 4.02 5.20 7.01
N LEU A 48 4.39 5.17 5.74
CA LEU A 48 3.86 6.10 4.73
C LEU A 48 2.35 5.91 4.54
N ASN A 49 1.89 4.66 4.41
CA ASN A 49 0.45 4.36 4.30
C ASN A 49 -0.33 4.93 5.49
N ASN A 50 0.13 4.67 6.72
CA ASN A 50 -0.56 5.11 7.93
C ASN A 50 -0.45 6.62 8.12
N GLY A 51 0.69 7.22 7.78
CA GLY A 51 0.88 8.67 7.79
C GLY A 51 -0.04 9.37 6.80
N THR A 52 -0.20 8.83 5.59
CA THR A 52 -1.15 9.34 4.60
C THR A 52 -2.59 9.17 5.08
N ALA A 53 -2.97 8.02 5.64
CA ALA A 53 -4.30 7.83 6.20
C ALA A 53 -4.61 8.84 7.31
N LEU A 54 -3.66 9.06 8.23
CA LEU A 54 -3.78 10.05 9.29
C LEU A 54 -3.92 11.46 8.71
N PHE A 55 -3.06 11.84 7.76
CA PHE A 55 -3.12 13.16 7.12
C PHE A 55 -4.45 13.40 6.42
N LEU A 56 -4.90 12.46 5.57
CA LEU A 56 -6.16 12.57 4.84
C LEU A 56 -7.37 12.64 5.79
N THR A 57 -7.34 11.89 6.90
CA THR A 57 -8.41 11.91 7.90
C THR A 57 -8.49 13.25 8.65
N ASN A 58 -7.35 13.89 8.93
CA ASN A 58 -7.33 15.16 9.67
C ASN A 58 -7.66 16.38 8.79
N TYR A 59 -7.57 16.26 7.47
CA TYR A 59 -7.82 17.34 6.51
C TYR A 59 -8.89 16.98 5.47
N SER A 60 -9.81 16.08 5.82
CA SER A 60 -10.82 15.52 4.89
C SER A 60 -11.62 16.62 4.18
N ASP A 61 -12.16 17.58 4.92
CA ASP A 61 -13.01 18.65 4.37
C ASP A 61 -12.28 19.50 3.31
N THR A 62 -10.96 19.63 3.45
CA THR A 62 -10.12 20.40 2.51
C THR A 62 -9.71 19.57 1.30
N ILE A 63 -9.53 18.26 1.46
CA ILE A 63 -8.95 17.38 0.44
C ILE A 63 -10.03 16.69 -0.41
N GLU A 64 -11.17 16.34 0.19
CA GLU A 64 -12.27 15.62 -0.47
C GLU A 64 -12.72 16.25 -1.80
N PRO A 65 -12.88 17.59 -1.93
CA PRO A 65 -13.27 18.20 -3.20
C PRO A 65 -12.32 17.93 -4.37
N TYR A 66 -11.05 17.65 -4.06
CA TYR A 66 -10.01 17.37 -5.06
C TYR A 66 -9.78 15.87 -5.22
N TYR A 67 -9.95 15.10 -4.14
CA TYR A 67 -9.66 13.67 -4.10
C TYR A 67 -10.83 12.79 -4.56
N LEU A 68 -12.07 13.20 -4.33
CA LEU A 68 -13.26 12.42 -4.64
C LEU A 68 -13.88 12.79 -5.99
N TRP A 69 -14.37 11.78 -6.70
CA TRP A 69 -15.25 11.88 -7.86
C TRP A 69 -16.49 11.03 -7.59
N ASN A 70 -17.67 11.65 -7.50
CA ASN A 70 -18.93 10.98 -7.15
C ASN A 70 -18.84 10.14 -5.85
N ASN A 71 -18.27 10.71 -4.77
CA ASN A 71 -18.02 10.04 -3.49
C ASN A 71 -17.08 8.81 -3.54
N HIS A 72 -16.35 8.63 -4.64
CA HIS A 72 -15.32 7.60 -4.80
C HIS A 72 -13.96 8.24 -5.02
N VAL A 73 -12.87 7.52 -4.76
CA VAL A 73 -11.52 8.00 -5.10
C VAL A 73 -11.47 8.34 -6.59
N SER A 74 -11.02 9.55 -6.93
CA SER A 74 -10.96 10.00 -8.31
C SER A 74 -10.09 9.08 -9.17
N PRO A 75 -10.52 8.72 -10.40
CA PRO A 75 -9.78 7.82 -11.28
C PRO A 75 -8.35 8.26 -11.57
N ILE A 76 -8.07 9.56 -11.50
CA ILE A 76 -6.73 10.11 -11.71
C ILE A 76 -5.78 9.61 -10.61
N PHE A 77 -6.20 9.66 -9.33
CA PHE A 77 -5.36 9.15 -8.24
C PHE A 77 -5.20 7.63 -8.30
N LEU A 78 -6.23 6.90 -8.74
CA LEU A 78 -6.13 5.46 -8.97
C LEU A 78 -5.12 5.14 -10.08
N ALA A 79 -5.15 5.88 -11.19
CA ALA A 79 -4.21 5.72 -12.29
C ALA A 79 -2.77 6.05 -11.85
N LEU A 80 -2.57 7.16 -11.14
CA LEU A 80 -1.26 7.54 -10.59
C LEU A 80 -0.72 6.47 -9.62
N GLY A 81 -1.58 5.96 -8.74
CA GLY A 81 -1.24 4.87 -7.82
C GLY A 81 -0.85 3.60 -8.56
N ALA A 82 -1.62 3.19 -9.56
CA ALA A 82 -1.33 2.00 -10.37
C ALA A 82 -0.01 2.13 -11.14
N ILE A 83 0.26 3.31 -11.73
CA ILE A 83 1.53 3.58 -12.43
C ILE A 83 2.70 3.53 -11.46
N ALA A 84 2.58 4.16 -10.28
CA ALA A 84 3.63 4.15 -9.27
C ALA A 84 3.93 2.73 -8.76
N LEU A 85 2.89 1.92 -8.52
CA LEU A 85 3.02 0.51 -8.15
C LEU A 85 3.74 -0.30 -9.23
N TRP A 86 3.32 -0.15 -10.49
CA TRP A 86 3.90 -0.86 -11.62
C TRP A 86 5.37 -0.49 -11.84
N ALA A 87 5.69 0.81 -11.84
CA ALA A 87 7.06 1.31 -11.97
C ALA A 87 7.95 0.85 -10.81
N GLY A 88 7.44 0.91 -9.57
CA GLY A 88 8.12 0.42 -8.38
C GLY A 88 8.44 -1.07 -8.46
N PHE A 89 7.47 -1.89 -8.90
CA PHE A 89 7.65 -3.33 -9.08
C PHE A 89 8.71 -3.66 -10.13
N ILE A 90 8.69 -2.99 -11.28
CA ILE A 90 9.71 -3.19 -12.34
C ILE A 90 11.09 -2.82 -11.81
N ARG A 91 11.22 -1.65 -11.18
CA ARG A 91 12.51 -1.15 -10.71
C ARG A 91 13.10 -2.04 -9.62
N LEU A 92 12.28 -2.49 -8.67
CA LEU A 92 12.70 -3.42 -7.63
C LEU A 92 13.26 -4.72 -8.23
N ASN A 93 12.57 -5.30 -9.22
CA ASN A 93 13.00 -6.56 -9.83
C ASN A 93 14.22 -6.41 -10.74
N LYS A 94 14.38 -5.27 -11.44
CA LYS A 94 15.59 -4.97 -12.21
C LYS A 94 16.81 -4.81 -11.30
N VAL A 95 16.69 -4.06 -10.21
CA VAL A 95 17.81 -3.84 -9.28
C VAL A 95 18.17 -5.13 -8.54
N ALA A 96 17.20 -5.86 -8.04
CA ALA A 96 17.46 -7.11 -7.31
C ALA A 96 18.01 -8.22 -8.21
N GLY A 97 17.73 -8.22 -9.52
CA GLY A 97 18.32 -9.15 -10.48
C GLY A 97 19.77 -8.84 -10.87
N VAL A 98 20.30 -7.68 -10.49
CA VAL A 98 21.71 -7.28 -10.72
C VAL A 98 22.59 -7.65 -9.51
N VAL A 99 21.98 -7.90 -8.35
CA VAL A 99 22.68 -8.17 -7.07
C VAL A 99 22.67 -9.66 -6.70
N ALA A 100 21.89 -10.50 -7.41
CA ALA A 100 21.86 -11.95 -7.28
C ALA A 100 22.71 -12.62 -8.36
#